data_AF-A0A0A0A0Q1-F1
#
_entry.id   AF-A0A0A0A0Q1-F1
#
_cell.length_a   1.000
_cell.length_b   1.000
_cell.length_c   1.000
_cell.angle_alpha   90.00
_cell.angle_beta   90.00
_cell.angle_gamma   90.00
#
_symmetry.space_group_name_H-M   'P 1'
#
loop_
_entity.id
_entity.type
_entity.pdbx_description
1 polymer ?
#
loop_
_entity_poly.entity_id
_entity_poly.type
_entity_poly.pdbx_seq_one_letter_code
_entity_poly.pdbx_strand_id
1 'polypeptide(L)' 'GCGEPAISPLVHYNEKIINGQTAVPGSWPWQVSLQ' A
#
# COMPACT_ATOMS: atom_id res chain seq x y z
N GLY A 1 -1.10 13.51 13.00
CA GLY A 1 -1.88 13.60 11.74
C GLY A 1 -2.49 12.24 11.43
N CYS A 2 -3.34 12.14 10.42
CA CYS A 2 -3.84 10.87 9.88
C CYS A 2 -3.31 10.67 8.45
N GLY A 3 -3.31 9.45 7.94
CA GLY A 3 -2.85 9.14 6.57
C GLY A 3 -1.33 9.07 6.40
N GLU A 4 -0.56 9.20 7.47
CA GLU A 4 0.89 9.03 7.46
C GLU A 4 1.24 7.61 7.93
N PRO A 5 1.73 6.73 7.05
CA PRO A 5 2.08 5.37 7.43
C PRO A 5 3.40 5.33 8.18
N ALA A 6 3.48 4.53 9.25
CA ALA A 6 4.71 4.30 10.00
C ALA A 6 5.79 3.55 9.18
N ILE A 7 5.36 2.79 8.16
CA ILE A 7 6.22 2.09 7.20
C ILE A 7 5.95 2.71 5.84
N SER A 8 6.95 3.34 5.23
CA SER A 8 6.79 3.97 3.92
C SER A 8 6.48 2.91 2.84
N PRO A 9 5.44 3.09 2.02
CA PRO A 9 5.17 2.18 0.92
C PRO A 9 6.21 2.32 -0.18
N LEU A 10 6.58 1.20 -0.79
CA LEU A 10 7.32 1.21 -2.05
C LEU A 10 6.30 1.28 -3.19
N VAL A 11 6.21 2.44 -3.85
CA VAL A 11 5.30 2.69 -4.97
C VAL A 11 6.14 2.97 -6.21
N HIS A 12 5.87 2.28 -7.31
CA HIS A 12 6.49 2.61 -8.60
C HIS A 12 5.63 3.62 -9.36
N TYR A 13 6.29 4.62 -9.94
CA TYR A 13 5.64 5.75 -10.61
C TYR A 13 4.63 5.33 -11.71
N ASN A 14 4.79 4.13 -12.28
CA ASN A 14 3.96 3.57 -13.35
C ASN A 14 3.02 2.45 -12.91
N GLU A 15 2.82 2.21 -11.61
CA GLU A 15 1.83 1.24 -11.14
C GLU A 15 0.41 1.65 -11.53
N LYS A 16 -0.24 0.84 -12.36
CA LYS A 16 -1.68 0.91 -12.69
C LYS A 16 -2.26 -0.49 -12.85
N ILE A 17 -1.87 -1.34 -11.91
CA ILE A 17 -2.17 -2.76 -11.70
C ILE A 17 -3.10 -3.37 -12.77
N ILE A 18 -2.51 -4.02 -13.78
CA ILE A 18 -2.84 -5.40 -14.12
C ILE A 18 -1.53 -6.19 -13.99
N ASN A 19 -1.55 -7.24 -13.16
CA ASN A 19 -0.47 -8.03 -12.53
C ASN A 19 0.41 -7.40 -11.44
N GLY A 20 0.41 -6.08 -11.25
CA GLY A 20 0.83 -5.40 -10.00
C GLY A 20 2.11 -5.93 -9.31
N GLN A 21 2.17 -5.72 -8.00
CA GLN A 21 3.22 -6.26 -7.13
C GLN A 21 2.74 -6.36 -5.68
N THR A 22 3.44 -7.16 -4.88
CA THR A 22 3.14 -7.28 -3.44
C THR A 22 3.59 -6.02 -2.72
N ALA A 23 2.69 -5.39 -1.98
CA ALA A 23 3.02 -4.24 -1.15
C ALA A 23 3.93 -4.62 0.01
N VAL A 24 4.69 -3.65 0.52
CA VAL A 24 5.46 -3.82 1.75
C VAL A 24 4.48 -4.12 2.90
N PRO A 25 4.70 -5.18 3.69
CA PRO A 25 3.80 -5.52 4.79
C PRO A 25 3.59 -4.34 5.74
N GLY A 26 2.33 -3.98 5.99
CA GLY A 26 1.96 -2.89 6.90
C GLY A 26 2.13 -1.46 6.35
N SER A 27 2.60 -1.28 5.11
CA SER A 27 2.80 0.06 4.53
C SER A 27 1.51 0.80 4.17
N TRP A 28 0.37 0.09 4.21
CA TRP A 28 -0.97 0.63 4.01
C TRP A 28 -1.81 0.37 5.26
N PRO A 29 -1.62 1.11 6.36
CA PRO A 29 -2.23 0.80 7.66
C PRO A 29 -3.74 0.98 7.69
N TRP A 30 -4.32 1.63 6.69
CA TRP A 30 -5.77 1.76 6.50
C TRP A 30 -6.36 0.66 5.61
N GLN A 31 -5.55 -0.29 5.12
CA GLN A 31 -6.06 -1.42 4.34
C GLN A 31 -6.87 -2.35 5.24
N VAL A 32 -8.09 -2.66 4.79
CA VAL A 32 -8.98 -3.64 5.40
C VAL A 32 -9.53 -4.57 4.33
N SER A 33 -10.03 -5.73 4.73
CA SER A 33 -10.72 -6.68 3.87
C SER A 33 -12.06 -7.02 4.52
N LEU A 34 -13.13 -6.97 3.75
CA LEU A 34 -14.45 -7.41 4.19
C LEU A 34 -14.65 -8.88 3.81
N GLN A 35 -15.41 -9.59 4.62
CA GLN A 35 -15.74 -11.01 4.43
C GLN A 35 -17.19 -11.18 4.01
#